data_AF-A0A227JD27-F1
#
_entry.id   AF-A0A227JD27-F1
#
_cell.length_a   1.000
_cell.length_b   1.000
_cell.length_c   1.000
_cell.angle_alpha   90.00
_cell.angle_beta   90.00
_cell.angle_gamma   90.00
#
_symmetry.space_group_name_H-M   'P 1'
#
loop_
_entity.id
_entity.type
_entity.pdbx_description
1 polymer ?
#
loop_
_entity_poly.entity_id
_entity_poly.type
_entity_poly.pdbx_seq_one_letter_code
_entity_poly.pdbx_strand_id
1 'polypeptide(L)'
;MFKNLFANLQKVGKALMLPVSVLPVAGILLGVGAAHLSFIPEIVSNLMEQAGGSVFGQMALLFAVGVALGFTNNDGVAGLAAIVGYGIMTATLGVMAGVMGVEKIDTGVLGGILVGGVAAWAFNRFFKIQLPEYLGFFAGKRAVPIITGFA
;
A
#
# COMPACT_ATOMS: atom_id res chain seq x y z
N MET A 1 -28.61 -7.12 -8.07
CA MET A 1 -27.30 -7.62 -7.57
C MET A 1 -26.12 -7.11 -8.41
N PHE A 2 -26.15 -7.23 -9.75
CA PHE A 2 -25.07 -6.75 -10.64
C PHE A 2 -24.73 -5.25 -10.56
N LYS A 3 -25.70 -4.35 -10.33
CA LYS A 3 -25.44 -2.90 -10.18
C LYS A 3 -24.52 -2.57 -8.99
N ASN A 4 -24.64 -3.29 -7.88
CA ASN A 4 -23.80 -3.08 -6.69
C ASN A 4 -22.38 -3.64 -6.90
N LEU A 5 -22.26 -4.75 -7.64
CA LEU A 5 -20.98 -5.33 -8.00
C LEU A 5 -20.19 -4.39 -8.92
N PHE A 6 -20.83 -3.86 -9.96
CA PHE A 6 -20.21 -2.93 -10.91
C PHE A 6 -19.76 -1.62 -10.23
N ALA A 7 -20.58 -1.06 -9.34
CA ALA A 7 -20.22 0.13 -8.57
C ALA A 7 -19.01 -0.11 -7.65
N ASN A 8 -18.89 -1.28 -7.04
CA ASN A 8 -17.73 -1.64 -6.20
C ASN A 8 -16.46 -1.86 -7.04
N LEU A 9 -16.56 -2.54 -8.19
CA LEU A 9 -15.45 -2.65 -9.15
C LEU A 9 -14.98 -1.30 -9.67
N GLN A 10 -15.89 -0.35 -9.90
CA GLN A 10 -15.54 1.01 -10.30
C GLN A 10 -14.79 1.76 -9.19
N LYS A 11 -15.17 1.54 -7.92
CA LYS A 11 -14.41 2.07 -6.76
C LYS A 11 -13.02 1.45 -6.65
N VAL A 12 -12.88 0.14 -6.89
CA VAL A 12 -11.55 -0.51 -6.99
C VAL A 12 -10.71 0.22 -8.04
N GLY A 13 -11.24 0.38 -9.26
CA GLY A 13 -10.51 1.03 -10.36
C GLY A 13 -10.10 2.46 -10.03
N LYS A 14 -10.97 3.24 -9.37
CA LYS A 14 -10.67 4.61 -8.96
C LYS A 14 -9.63 4.67 -7.83
N ALA A 15 -9.64 3.71 -6.91
CA ALA A 15 -8.66 3.60 -5.83
C ALA A 15 -7.25 3.31 -6.36
N LEU A 16 -7.15 2.49 -7.42
CA LEU A 16 -5.89 2.14 -8.07
C LEU A 16 -5.29 3.30 -8.88
N MET A 17 -6.06 4.34 -9.20
CA MET A 17 -5.54 5.50 -9.96
C MET A 17 -4.50 6.32 -9.19
N LEU A 18 -4.66 6.42 -7.86
CA LEU A 18 -3.75 7.21 -7.01
C LEU A 18 -2.29 6.71 -7.11
N PRO A 19 -1.99 5.42 -6.86
CA PRO A 19 -0.63 4.89 -7.03
C PRO A 19 -0.13 4.95 -8.47
N VAL A 20 -1.01 4.65 -9.43
CA VAL A 20 -0.67 4.62 -10.86
C VAL A 20 -0.22 5.99 -11.36
N SER A 21 -0.76 7.07 -10.81
CA SER A 21 -0.36 8.45 -11.16
C SER A 21 1.10 8.78 -10.86
N VAL A 22 1.76 8.02 -9.97
CA VAL A 22 3.17 8.23 -9.60
C VAL A 22 4.11 7.50 -10.59
N LEU A 23 3.62 6.49 -11.30
CA LEU A 23 4.42 5.67 -12.21
C LEU A 23 5.07 6.44 -13.38
N PRO A 24 4.44 7.45 -14.02
CA PRO A 24 5.09 8.21 -15.08
C PRO A 24 6.37 8.92 -14.62
N VAL A 25 6.34 9.54 -13.43
CA VAL A 25 7.51 10.22 -12.87
C VAL A 25 8.60 9.20 -12.54
N ALA A 26 8.23 8.08 -11.90
CA ALA A 26 9.18 7.01 -11.59
C ALA A 26 9.81 6.41 -12.87
N GLY A 27 9.01 6.21 -13.91
CA GLY A 27 9.46 5.68 -15.20
C GLY A 27 10.41 6.63 -15.93
N ILE A 28 10.12 7.94 -15.92
CA ILE A 28 11.03 8.94 -16.50
C ILE A 28 12.35 8.99 -15.72
N LEU A 29 12.30 9.02 -14.39
CA LEU A 29 13.51 9.04 -13.56
C LEU A 29 14.37 7.79 -13.77
N LEU A 30 13.75 6.60 -13.74
CA LEU A 30 14.44 5.34 -13.96
C LEU A 30 15.00 5.25 -15.39
N GLY A 31 14.19 5.60 -16.40
CA GLY A 31 14.58 5.50 -17.80
C GLY A 31 15.70 6.47 -18.19
N VAL A 32 15.60 7.74 -17.77
CA VAL A 32 16.64 8.74 -18.04
C VAL A 32 17.90 8.45 -17.23
N GLY A 33 17.76 7.99 -15.98
CA GLY A 33 18.89 7.57 -15.16
C GLY A 33 19.66 6.40 -15.78
N ALA A 34 18.95 5.34 -16.14
CA ALA A 34 19.55 4.13 -16.74
C ALA A 34 20.18 4.38 -18.12
N ALA A 35 19.72 5.38 -18.86
CA ALA A 35 20.25 5.72 -20.18
C ALA A 35 21.66 6.33 -20.17
N HIS A 36 22.20 6.71 -18.99
CA HIS A 36 23.58 7.23 -18.81
C HIS A 36 23.99 8.22 -19.91
N LEU A 37 23.13 9.21 -20.15
CA LEU A 37 23.28 10.15 -21.25
C LEU A 37 24.56 10.96 -21.08
N SER A 38 25.36 11.09 -22.13
CA SER A 38 26.68 11.73 -22.09
C SER A 38 26.65 13.24 -21.76
N PHE A 39 25.48 13.87 -21.75
CA PHE A 39 25.29 15.26 -21.31
C PHE A 39 24.95 15.38 -19.81
N ILE A 40 24.61 14.28 -19.13
CA ILE A 40 24.27 14.24 -17.71
C ILE A 40 25.48 13.66 -16.95
N PRO A 41 25.91 14.28 -15.84
CA PRO A 41 26.95 13.69 -14.99
C PRO A 41 26.54 12.31 -14.47
N GLU A 42 27.46 11.36 -14.45
CA GLU A 42 27.21 9.97 -14.03
C GLU A 42 26.60 9.85 -12.63
N ILE A 43 26.98 10.74 -11.71
CA ILE A 43 26.39 10.81 -10.36
C ILE A 43 24.88 11.13 -10.41
N VAL A 44 24.45 11.99 -11.34
CA VAL A 44 23.05 12.41 -11.50
C VAL A 44 22.26 11.29 -12.16
N SER A 45 22.82 10.59 -13.15
CA SER A 45 22.20 9.40 -13.75
C SER A 45 21.94 8.32 -12.71
N ASN A 46 22.93 7.99 -11.88
CA ASN A 46 22.77 7.03 -10.78
C ASN A 46 21.71 7.48 -9.76
N LEU A 47 21.69 8.76 -9.38
CA LEU A 47 20.67 9.33 -8.49
C LEU A 47 19.26 9.19 -9.07
N MET A 48 19.08 9.49 -10.35
CA MET A 48 17.79 9.37 -11.04
C MET A 48 17.34 7.91 -11.15
N GLU A 49 18.26 7.00 -11.48
CA GLU A 49 17.99 5.57 -11.56
C GLU A 49 17.52 5.01 -10.21
N GLN A 50 18.25 5.31 -9.13
CA GLN A 50 17.88 4.88 -7.77
C GLN A 50 16.57 5.51 -7.29
N ALA A 51 16.33 6.80 -7.60
CA ALA A 51 15.09 7.48 -7.23
C ALA A 51 13.87 6.84 -7.92
N GLY A 52 13.95 6.58 -9.23
CA GLY A 52 12.88 5.88 -9.95
C GLY A 52 12.71 4.44 -9.48
N GLY A 53 13.82 3.73 -9.28
CA GLY A 53 13.86 2.34 -8.79
C GLY A 53 13.21 2.18 -7.42
N SER A 54 13.40 3.14 -6.49
CA SER A 54 12.75 3.10 -5.18
C SER A 54 11.23 3.04 -5.31
N VAL A 55 10.62 3.87 -6.15
CA VAL A 55 9.16 3.90 -6.33
C VAL A 55 8.65 2.56 -6.84
N PHE A 56 9.36 1.94 -7.80
CA PHE A 56 9.04 0.61 -8.30
C PHE A 56 9.22 -0.47 -7.21
N GLY A 57 10.27 -0.37 -6.41
CA GLY A 57 10.54 -1.29 -5.29
C GLY A 57 9.49 -1.25 -4.18
N GLN A 58 8.76 -0.14 -4.04
CA GLN A 58 7.70 0.05 -3.04
C GLN A 58 6.28 0.00 -3.64
N MET A 59 6.11 -0.46 -4.89
CA MET A 59 4.79 -0.48 -5.53
C MET A 59 3.73 -1.19 -4.70
N ALA A 60 4.05 -2.35 -4.11
CA ALA A 60 3.10 -3.08 -3.30
C ALA A 60 2.55 -2.24 -2.12
N LEU A 61 3.42 -1.49 -1.44
CA LEU A 61 3.02 -0.57 -0.37
C LEU A 61 2.18 0.61 -0.91
N LEU A 62 2.61 1.22 -2.02
CA LEU A 62 1.86 2.32 -2.65
C LEU A 62 0.44 1.87 -3.02
N PHE A 63 0.30 0.67 -3.57
CA PHE A 63 -1.00 0.09 -3.89
C PHE A 63 -1.81 -0.27 -2.65
N ALA A 64 -1.20 -0.77 -1.57
CA ALA A 64 -1.90 -1.01 -0.31
C ALA A 64 -2.53 0.28 0.24
N VAL A 65 -1.75 1.37 0.27
CA VAL A 65 -2.23 2.67 0.73
C VAL A 65 -3.29 3.25 -0.22
N GLY A 66 -3.06 3.21 -1.53
CA GLY A 66 -4.00 3.73 -2.51
C GLY A 66 -5.36 3.03 -2.49
N VAL A 67 -5.35 1.70 -2.37
CA VAL A 67 -6.57 0.90 -2.21
C VAL A 67 -7.29 1.28 -0.91
N ALA A 68 -6.57 1.33 0.22
CA ALA A 68 -7.17 1.67 1.49
C ALA A 68 -7.83 3.06 1.49
N LEU A 69 -7.16 4.07 0.91
CA LEU A 69 -7.70 5.42 0.79
C LEU A 69 -8.91 5.49 -0.15
N GLY A 70 -8.84 4.82 -1.31
CA GLY A 70 -9.92 4.86 -2.29
C GLY A 70 -11.23 4.22 -1.80
N PHE A 71 -11.15 3.28 -0.86
CA PHE A 71 -12.33 2.65 -0.23
C PHE A 71 -12.84 3.33 1.04
N THR A 72 -12.11 4.31 1.58
CA THR A 72 -12.42 4.96 2.87
C THR A 72 -12.69 6.45 2.73
N ASN A 73 -13.06 6.90 1.52
CA ASN A 73 -13.25 8.31 1.18
C ASN A 73 -12.02 9.18 1.49
N ASN A 74 -10.83 8.64 1.25
CA ASN A 74 -9.54 9.31 1.41
C ASN A 74 -9.21 9.69 2.88
N ASP A 75 -9.61 8.85 3.84
CA ASP A 75 -9.27 9.05 5.25
C ASP A 75 -7.82 8.60 5.53
N GLY A 76 -6.97 9.52 5.99
CA GLY A 76 -5.55 9.24 6.23
C GLY A 76 -5.29 8.11 7.24
N VAL A 77 -6.23 7.82 8.14
CA VAL A 77 -6.08 6.72 9.10
C VAL A 77 -6.15 5.36 8.42
N ALA A 78 -6.91 5.23 7.33
CA ALA A 78 -6.94 4.00 6.54
C ALA A 78 -5.60 3.75 5.84
N GLY A 79 -4.94 4.82 5.37
CA GLY A 79 -3.59 4.76 4.80
C GLY A 79 -2.57 4.25 5.82
N LEU A 80 -2.59 4.81 7.04
CA LEU A 80 -1.74 4.33 8.13
C LEU A 80 -2.02 2.86 8.48
N ALA A 81 -3.30 2.46 8.53
CA ALA A 81 -3.67 1.07 8.77
C ALA A 81 -3.14 0.13 7.68
N ALA A 82 -3.15 0.55 6.42
CA ALA A 82 -2.59 -0.23 5.31
C ALA A 82 -1.06 -0.38 5.40
N ILE A 83 -0.35 0.66 5.83
CA ILE A 83 1.10 0.59 6.06
C ILE A 83 1.42 -0.44 7.15
N VAL A 84 0.68 -0.39 8.27
CA VAL A 84 0.83 -1.34 9.38
C VAL A 84 0.52 -2.76 8.92
N GLY A 85 -0.62 -2.98 8.26
CA GLY A 85 -1.00 -4.30 7.75
C GLY A 85 0.01 -4.85 6.74
N TYR A 86 0.56 -3.99 5.86
CA TYR A 86 1.55 -4.42 4.87
C TYR A 86 2.88 -4.80 5.52
N GLY A 87 3.31 -4.02 6.53
CA GLY A 87 4.48 -4.36 7.34
C GLY A 87 4.33 -5.72 8.02
N ILE A 88 3.17 -6.00 8.62
CA ILE A 88 2.91 -7.28 9.29
C ILE A 88 2.84 -8.44 8.29
N MET A 89 2.20 -8.25 7.14
CA MET A 89 2.18 -9.25 6.07
C MET A 89 3.60 -9.58 5.59
N THR A 90 4.44 -8.57 5.32
CA THR A 90 5.80 -8.81 4.83
C THR A 90 6.69 -9.50 5.87
N ALA A 91 6.52 -9.17 7.15
CA ALA A 91 7.23 -9.84 8.24
C ALA A 91 6.80 -11.31 8.40
N THR A 92 5.50 -11.60 8.36
CA THR A 92 4.99 -12.98 8.46
C THR A 92 5.37 -13.82 7.25
N LEU A 93 5.33 -13.25 6.05
CA LEU A 93 5.83 -13.91 4.83
C LEU A 93 7.33 -14.18 4.88
N GLY A 94 8.12 -13.31 5.52
CA GLY A 94 9.55 -13.55 5.74
C GLY A 94 9.83 -14.79 6.60
N VAL A 95 9.03 -15.00 7.65
CA VAL A 95 9.11 -16.22 8.47
C VAL A 95 8.70 -17.46 7.65
N MET A 96 7.61 -17.35 6.90
CA MET A 96 7.12 -18.45 6.04
C MET A 96 8.10 -18.80 4.93
N ALA A 97 8.83 -17.82 4.38
CA ALA A 97 9.86 -18.04 3.37
C ALA A 97 10.99 -18.95 3.92
N GLY A 98 11.41 -18.72 5.16
CA GLY A 98 12.39 -19.57 5.84
C GLY A 98 11.91 -21.00 6.05
N VAL A 99 10.62 -21.21 6.29
CA VAL A 99 10.01 -22.56 6.41
C VAL A 99 9.90 -23.25 5.05
N MET A 100 9.63 -22.49 3.98
CA MET A 100 9.51 -23.01 2.61
C MET A 100 10.87 -23.19 1.90
N GLY A 101 11.97 -22.75 2.50
CA GLY A 101 13.31 -22.82 1.91
C GLY A 101 13.54 -21.83 0.76
N VAL A 102 12.77 -20.73 0.71
CA VAL A 102 12.88 -19.68 -0.32
C VAL A 102 13.45 -18.42 0.33
N GLU A 103 14.33 -17.69 -0.36
CA GLU A 103 14.95 -16.47 0.20
C GLU A 103 13.92 -15.36 0.49
N LYS A 104 12.89 -15.22 -0.34
CA LYS A 104 11.84 -14.21 -0.17
C LYS A 104 10.58 -14.61 -0.91
N ILE A 105 9.42 -14.44 -0.25
CA ILE A 105 8.12 -14.52 -0.91
C ILE A 105 7.73 -13.10 -1.36
N ASP A 106 7.81 -12.84 -2.66
CA ASP A 106 7.37 -11.57 -3.23
C ASP A 106 5.92 -11.69 -3.73
N THR A 107 5.00 -11.07 -3.00
CA THR A 107 3.58 -11.00 -3.39
C THR A 107 3.29 -9.91 -4.42
N GLY A 108 4.27 -9.05 -4.72
CA GLY A 108 4.14 -7.93 -5.63
C GLY A 108 2.96 -7.00 -5.32
N VAL A 109 2.47 -6.35 -6.36
CA VAL A 109 1.34 -5.40 -6.28
C VAL A 109 0.06 -6.07 -5.77
N LEU A 110 -0.14 -7.35 -6.08
CA LEU A 110 -1.33 -8.10 -5.67
C LEU A 110 -1.43 -8.23 -4.14
N GLY A 111 -0.33 -8.55 -3.46
CA GLY A 111 -0.29 -8.58 -1.99
C GLY A 111 -0.63 -7.22 -1.38
N GLY A 112 -0.11 -6.15 -1.98
CA GLY A 112 -0.45 -4.78 -1.61
C GLY A 112 -1.96 -4.49 -1.70
N ILE A 113 -2.58 -4.81 -2.84
CA ILE A 113 -4.02 -4.59 -3.07
C ILE A 113 -4.86 -5.37 -2.05
N LEU A 114 -4.51 -6.62 -1.76
CA LEU A 114 -5.23 -7.45 -0.78
C LEU A 114 -5.18 -6.83 0.62
N VAL A 115 -3.99 -6.45 1.09
CA VAL A 115 -3.81 -5.80 2.41
C VAL A 115 -4.54 -4.47 2.46
N GLY A 116 -4.46 -3.66 1.40
CA GLY A 116 -5.19 -2.39 1.31
C GLY A 116 -6.71 -2.60 1.39
N GLY A 117 -7.22 -3.69 0.80
CA GLY A 117 -8.62 -4.10 0.90
C GLY A 117 -9.01 -4.50 2.33
N VAL A 118 -8.18 -5.29 3.01
CA VAL A 118 -8.38 -5.66 4.42
C VAL A 118 -8.36 -4.43 5.32
N ALA A 119 -7.42 -3.51 5.12
CA ALA A 119 -7.34 -2.25 5.85
C ALA A 119 -8.57 -1.36 5.64
N ALA A 120 -9.07 -1.27 4.39
CA ALA A 120 -10.30 -0.54 4.09
C ALA A 120 -11.52 -1.19 4.73
N TRP A 121 -11.59 -2.52 4.74
CA TRP A 121 -12.67 -3.25 5.39
C TRP A 121 -12.66 -3.02 6.90
N ALA A 122 -11.49 -3.13 7.54
CA ALA A 122 -11.30 -2.85 8.96
C ALA A 122 -11.69 -1.40 9.30
N PHE A 123 -11.28 -0.43 8.48
CA PHE A 123 -11.69 0.96 8.66
C PHE A 123 -13.21 1.11 8.61
N ASN A 124 -13.85 0.65 7.54
CA ASN A 124 -15.30 0.81 7.36
C ASN A 124 -16.13 0.08 8.42
N ARG A 125 -15.60 -1.00 9.01
CA ARG A 125 -16.26 -1.75 10.07
C ARG A 125 -16.06 -1.14 11.46
N PHE A 126 -14.86 -0.66 11.77
CA PHE A 126 -14.44 -0.37 13.14
C PHE A 126 -14.19 1.11 13.45
N PHE A 127 -14.25 2.02 12.47
CA PHE A 127 -14.00 3.46 12.68
C PHE A 127 -14.94 4.16 13.68
N LYS A 128 -16.09 3.55 14.03
CA LYS A 128 -17.06 4.06 15.02
C LYS A 128 -17.14 3.21 16.30
N ILE A 129 -16.19 2.29 16.53
CA ILE A 129 -16.17 1.50 17.76
C ILE A 129 -16.11 2.43 18.98
N GLN A 130 -16.98 2.18 19.96
CA GLN A 130 -16.91 2.77 21.28
C GLN A 130 -16.36 1.71 22.23
N LEU A 131 -15.27 2.03 22.92
CA LEU A 131 -14.65 1.15 23.91
C LEU A 131 -15.01 1.63 25.33
N PRO A 132 -14.95 0.76 26.34
CA PRO A 132 -15.10 1.14 27.74
C PRO A 132 -14.12 2.26 28.13
N GLU A 133 -14.43 3.07 29.16
CA GLU A 133 -13.65 4.26 29.53
C GLU A 133 -12.14 4.01 29.69
N TYR A 134 -11.74 2.83 30.20
CA TYR A 134 -10.34 2.46 30.37
C TYR A 134 -9.58 2.19 29.05
N LEU A 135 -10.28 1.91 27.94
CA LEU A 135 -9.72 1.77 26.58
C LEU A 135 -10.17 2.90 25.64
N GLY A 136 -10.75 3.98 26.18
CA GLY A 136 -11.30 5.09 25.41
C GLY A 136 -10.29 5.76 24.47
N PHE A 137 -8.99 5.71 24.78
CA PHE A 137 -7.92 6.21 23.93
C PHE A 137 -7.85 5.52 22.55
N PHE A 138 -8.19 4.23 22.50
CA PHE A 138 -8.19 3.43 21.28
C PHE A 138 -9.52 3.47 20.52
N ALA A 139 -10.56 4.11 21.07
CA ALA A 139 -11.87 4.14 20.44
C ALA A 139 -11.88 4.91 19.11
N GLY A 140 -12.84 4.57 18.26
CA GLY A 140 -13.04 5.20 16.95
C GLY A 140 -11.94 4.89 15.93
N LYS A 141 -11.46 5.92 15.22
CA LYS A 141 -10.51 5.76 14.11
C LYS A 141 -9.16 5.17 14.54
N ARG A 142 -8.74 5.39 15.79
CA ARG A 142 -7.44 4.92 16.31
C ARG A 142 -7.37 3.40 16.52
N ALA A 143 -8.51 2.73 16.65
CA ALA A 143 -8.56 1.26 16.70
C ALA A 143 -8.20 0.62 15.36
N VAL A 144 -8.39 1.34 14.24
CA VAL A 144 -8.32 0.76 12.91
C VAL A 144 -6.93 0.18 12.61
N PRO A 145 -5.80 0.90 12.80
CA PRO A 145 -4.47 0.33 12.56
C PRO A 145 -4.17 -0.88 13.46
N ILE A 146 -4.70 -0.89 14.68
CA ILE A 146 -4.50 -2.00 15.64
C ILE A 146 -5.24 -3.23 15.12
N ILE A 147 -6.51 -3.09 14.74
CA ILE A 147 -7.31 -4.20 14.24
C ILE A 147 -6.76 -4.73 12.92
N THR A 148 -6.35 -3.84 12.01
CA THR A 148 -5.72 -4.25 10.75
C THR A 148 -4.42 -5.01 10.99
N GLY A 149 -3.69 -4.74 12.07
CA GLY A 149 -2.51 -5.53 12.42
C GLY A 149 -2.81 -6.95 12.92
N PHE A 150 -4.02 -7.22 13.38
CA PHE A 150 -4.46 -8.55 13.78
C PHE A 150 -5.24 -9.30 12.68
N ALA A 151 -5.55 -8.64 11.56
CA ALA A 151 -6.34 -9.18 10.44
C ALA A 151 -5.43 -9.65 9.30
#